data_AF-A0A212JY02-F1
#
_entry.id   AF-A0A212JY02-F1
#
_cell.length_a   1.000
_cell.length_b   1.000
_cell.length_c   1.000
_cell.angle_alpha   90.00
_cell.angle_beta   90.00
_cell.angle_gamma   90.00
#
_symmetry.space_group_name_H-M   'P 1'
#
loop_
_entity.id
_entity.type
_entity.pdbx_description
1 polymer ?
#
loop_
_entity_poly.entity_id
_entity_poly.type
_entity_poly.pdbx_seq_one_letter_code
_entity_poly.pdbx_strand_id
1 'polypeptide(L)' 'MGNKTHGYRLSPLAEADLEEIWLYTFRQWSLEQADDYSGNIITAIPVTS' A
#
# COMPACT_ATOMS: atom_id res chain seq x y z
N MET A 1 -22.35 -6.89 18.99
CA MET A 1 -21.43 -7.87 18.37
C MET A 1 -20.26 -7.08 17.81
N GLY A 2 -19.04 -7.33 18.29
CA GLY A 2 -17.87 -6.51 17.94
C GLY A 2 -17.30 -6.90 16.58
N ASN A 3 -17.33 -5.99 15.62
CA ASN A 3 -16.66 -6.17 14.33
C ASN A 3 -15.14 -6.13 14.57
N LYS A 4 -14.51 -7.30 14.70
CA LYS A 4 -13.04 -7.38 14.70
C LYS A 4 -12.56 -7.25 13.26
N THR A 5 -12.13 -6.06 12.86
CA THR A 5 -11.30 -5.87 11.66
C THR A 5 -9.96 -6.57 11.93
N HIS A 6 -9.81 -7.79 11.43
CA HIS A 6 -8.53 -8.48 11.47
C HIS A 6 -7.65 -7.84 10.40
N GLY A 7 -6.70 -7.01 10.83
CA GLY A 7 -5.72 -6.45 9.90
C GLY A 7 -4.78 -7.54 9.40
N TYR A 8 -4.42 -7.43 8.14
CA TYR A 8 -3.39 -8.28 7.53
C TYR A 8 -2.00 -7.72 7.87
N ARG A 9 -1.03 -8.63 8.06
CA ARG A 9 0.39 -8.29 8.06
C ARG A 9 0.96 -8.60 6.68
N LEU A 10 1.71 -7.65 6.13
CA LEU A 10 2.44 -7.87 4.90
C LEU A 10 3.67 -8.73 5.18
N SER A 11 4.04 -9.57 4.22
CA SER A 11 5.36 -10.20 4.24
C SER A 11 6.41 -9.15 3.86
N PRO A 12 7.68 -9.32 4.24
CA PRO A 12 8.74 -8.41 3.82
C PRO A 12 8.84 -8.26 2.29
N LEU A 13 8.51 -9.31 1.54
CA LEU A 13 8.49 -9.24 0.07
C LEU A 13 7.35 -8.36 -0.43
N ALA A 14 6.16 -8.46 0.16
CA ALA A 14 5.03 -7.61 -0.21
C ALA A 14 5.29 -6.12 0.13
N GLU A 15 6.04 -5.84 1.19
CA GLU A 15 6.47 -4.46 1.50
C GLU A 15 7.45 -3.94 0.43
N ALA A 16 8.43 -4.75 0.04
CA ALA A 16 9.38 -4.40 -1.03
C ALA A 16 8.68 -4.20 -2.39
N ASP A 17 7.71 -5.06 -2.73
CA ASP A 17 6.92 -4.92 -3.95
C ASP A 17 6.17 -3.58 -3.98
N LEU A 18 5.60 -3.14 -2.85
CA LEU A 18 4.91 -1.85 -2.74
C LEU A 18 5.87 -0.66 -2.88
N GLU A 19 7.09 -0.78 -2.35
CA GLU A 19 8.12 0.25 -2.53
C GLU A 19 8.54 0.36 -4.00
N GLU A 20 8.75 -0.77 -4.69
CA GLU A 20 9.09 -0.77 -6.12
C GLU A 20 7.97 -0.18 -6.99
N ILE A 21 6.71 -0.51 -6.69
CA ILE A 21 5.53 0.07 -7.35
C ILE A 21 5.48 1.58 -7.13
N TRP A 22 5.68 2.06 -5.90
CA TRP A 22 5.68 3.50 -5.60
C TRP A 22 6.81 4.21 -6.35
N LEU A 23 8.04 3.67 -6.31
CA LEU A 23 9.20 4.23 -6.99
C LEU A 23 9.03 4.28 -8.51
N TYR A 24 8.45 3.24 -9.11
CA TYR A 24 8.14 3.24 -10.54
C TYR A 24 7.11 4.34 -10.86
N THR A 25 6.04 4.42 -10.08
CA THR A 25 4.98 5.41 -10.25
C THR A 25 5.52 6.83 -10.13
N PHE A 26 6.35 7.09 -9.11
CA PHE A 26 7.01 8.38 -8.92
C PHE A 26 7.85 8.78 -10.14
N ARG A 27 8.62 7.84 -10.69
CA ARG A 27 9.46 8.09 -11.87
C ARG A 27 8.66 8.35 -13.15
N GLN A 28 7.48 7.74 -13.30
CA GLN A 28 6.70 7.84 -14.53
C GLN A 28 5.69 8.99 -14.52
N TRP A 29 5.11 9.29 -13.36
CA TRP A 29 3.87 10.07 -13.27
C TRP A 29 4.07 11.34 -12.42
N SER A 30 4.26 11.21 -11.12
CA SER A 30 4.70 12.29 -10.21
C SER A 30 4.75 11.75 -8.76
N LEU A 31 5.23 12.56 -7.82
CA LEU A 31 5.15 12.25 -6.39
C LEU A 31 3.69 12.12 -5.92
N GLU A 32 2.85 13.08 -6.29
CA GLU A 32 1.41 13.09 -5.96
C GLU A 32 0.72 11.83 -6.47
N GLN A 33 1.00 11.42 -7.71
CA GLN A 33 0.40 10.21 -8.27
C GLN A 33 0.93 8.93 -7.62
N ALA A 34 2.18 8.91 -7.13
CA ALA A 34 2.71 7.77 -6.39
C ALA A 34 2.04 7.61 -5.02
N ASP A 35 1.84 8.72 -4.31
CA ASP A 35 1.18 8.73 -3.01
C ASP A 35 -0.30 8.33 -3.13
N ASP A 36 -1.02 8.87 -4.11
CA ASP A 36 -2.42 8.53 -4.39
C ASP A 36 -2.57 7.05 -4.78
N TYR A 37 -1.72 6.56 -5.68
CA TYR A 37 -1.81 5.19 -6.18
C TYR A 37 -1.50 4.17 -5.08
N SER A 38 -0.42 4.37 -4.33
CA SER A 38 -0.09 3.49 -3.20
C SER A 38 -1.12 3.59 -2.07
N GLY A 39 -1.65 4.78 -1.78
CA GLY A 39 -2.73 4.97 -0.80
C GLY A 39 -4.00 4.21 -1.17
N ASN A 40 -4.35 4.14 -2.45
CA ASN A 40 -5.48 3.34 -2.93
C ASN A 40 -5.25 1.83 -2.75
N ILE A 41 -4.02 1.35 -2.98
CA ILE A 41 -3.66 -0.06 -2.75
C ILE A 41 -3.76 -0.41 -1.25
N ILE A 42 -3.20 0.44 -0.38
CA ILE A 42 -3.28 0.26 1.08
C ILE A 42 -4.72 0.34 1.57
N THR A 43 -5.55 1.21 1.01
CA THR A 43 -6.97 1.30 1.40
C THR A 43 -7.75 0.05 0.99
N ALA A 44 -7.40 -0.58 -0.12
CA ALA A 44 -8.03 -1.82 -0.58
C ALA A 44 -7.65 -3.05 0.26
N ILE A 45 -6.51 -3.01 0.95
CA ILE A 45 -6.03 -4.09 1.81
C ILE A 45 -6.13 -3.62 3.26
N PRO A 46 -7.05 -4.15 4.09
CA PRO A 46 -7.11 -3.75 5.49
C PRO A 46 -5.88 -4.29 6.22
N VAL A 47 -4.79 -3.53 6.18
CA VAL A 47 -3.54 -3.79 6.89
C VAL A 47 -3.58 -3.14 8.27
N THR A 48 -2.96 -3.77 9.25
CA THR A 48 -2.66 -3.12 10.55
C THR A 48 -1.23 -2.63 10.55
N SER A 49 -1.03 -1.38 10.96
CA SER A 49 0.28 -0.79 11.24
C SER A 49 1.08 -1.56 12.30
#